data_AF-A0A2D6HM56-F1
#
_entry.id   AF-A0A2D6HM56-F1
#
_cell.length_a   1.000
_cell.length_b   1.000
_cell.length_c   1.000
_cell.angle_alpha   90.00
_cell.angle_beta   90.00
_cell.angle_gamma   90.00
#
_symmetry.space_group_name_H-M   'P 1'
#
loop_
_entity.id
_entity.type
_entity.pdbx_description
1 polymer ?
#
loop_
_entity_poly.entity_id
_entity_poly.type
_entity_poly.pdbx_seq_one_letter_code
_entity_poly.pdbx_strand_id
1 'polypeptide(L)'
;MFEPLTKDIPTVTTISQRLLTTLSVSALLLGASMNATQASPEKQAELRTEISELLASQNLQLEDGKIIEIVEKDNYYIATIPSMSAKVNGKKRYTAPGAVINARPKDDENWEMKYKLVSPIRIFGTEANDEMKVFIDEQDSEGIWNASLNNFTYLKSQFEDVSLRDVKEGIVFKFNDVDSLQRIEKAADNLYTARAIIELKDMTGTKNNQVFAKMGDLKITSVAENADIQKIQSLASQIFDATDSHEKMQEHLADFIYDSEAEISIKDISFIAPEDSKANFEGDLIIPEVKLAASLKDSQTDKADLKLALKMIRTPFENDDSLIPQIIDFDINAENIPLQEIIAQEDMENPNQEAVKNAFFNSGFKLGLNSIKVMSSQMGMDFAGDIKADKGAMLGITSSINGTIKGLDAMIKMAKQKSADAPGEVQKGLSFLPMLQLFGQKQGDKDIWTYDIDVAKDGSVKINGADMSAMMGAMSGKK
;
A
#
# COMPACT_ATOMS: atom_id res chain seq x y z
N MET A 1 -21.68 -3.69 -13.39
CA MET A 1 -20.86 -3.96 -14.61
C MET A 1 -19.36 -4.01 -14.32
N PHE A 2 -18.84 -3.38 -13.25
CA PHE A 2 -17.44 -3.52 -12.79
C PHE A 2 -17.21 -4.64 -11.75
N GLU A 3 -18.26 -5.34 -11.31
CA GLU A 3 -18.18 -6.48 -10.38
C GLU A 3 -17.34 -7.68 -10.87
N PRO A 4 -17.29 -8.03 -12.18
CA PRO A 4 -16.44 -9.12 -12.63
C PRO A 4 -14.94 -8.75 -12.62
N LEU A 5 -14.60 -7.50 -12.92
CA LEU A 5 -13.19 -7.05 -12.95
C LEU A 5 -12.63 -6.78 -11.55
N THR A 6 -13.46 -6.33 -10.61
CA THR A 6 -13.02 -6.00 -9.23
C THR A 6 -12.88 -7.23 -8.32
N LYS A 7 -13.51 -8.37 -8.65
CA LYS A 7 -13.31 -9.64 -7.91
C LYS A 7 -11.96 -10.30 -8.18
N ASP A 8 -11.34 -10.03 -9.33
CA ASP A 8 -10.10 -10.68 -9.77
C ASP A 8 -8.87 -9.73 -9.79
N ILE A 9 -9.04 -8.44 -9.47
CA ILE A 9 -7.92 -7.51 -9.21
C ILE A 9 -7.19 -7.74 -7.85
N PRO A 10 -7.80 -8.31 -6.78
CA PRO A 10 -7.07 -8.67 -5.55
C PRO A 10 -5.89 -9.61 -5.81
N THR A 11 -5.90 -10.32 -6.95
CA THR A 11 -4.84 -11.22 -7.36
C THR A 11 -3.56 -10.47 -7.73
N VAL A 12 -3.59 -9.30 -8.38
CA VAL A 12 -2.34 -8.64 -8.82
C VAL A 12 -1.51 -8.12 -7.65
N THR A 13 -2.14 -7.53 -6.63
CA THR A 13 -1.46 -7.07 -5.40
C THR A 13 -0.97 -8.25 -4.55
N THR A 14 -1.77 -9.31 -4.45
CA THR A 14 -1.40 -10.54 -3.74
C THR A 14 -0.30 -11.31 -4.47
N ILE A 15 -0.30 -11.31 -5.81
CA ILE A 15 0.71 -11.94 -6.67
C ILE A 15 2.02 -11.16 -6.61
N SER A 16 1.99 -9.84 -6.73
CA SER A 16 3.18 -8.99 -6.60
C SER A 16 3.76 -9.08 -5.19
N GLN A 17 2.95 -9.00 -4.12
CA GLN A 17 3.41 -9.24 -2.75
C GLN A 17 4.03 -10.63 -2.62
N ARG A 18 3.38 -11.72 -3.06
CA ARG A 18 3.90 -13.09 -2.96
C ARG A 18 5.13 -13.34 -3.84
N LEU A 19 5.22 -12.71 -5.00
CA LEU A 19 6.41 -12.75 -5.86
C LEU A 19 7.56 -12.01 -5.17
N LEU A 20 7.32 -10.83 -4.60
CA LEU A 20 8.28 -10.09 -3.78
C LEU A 20 8.67 -10.85 -2.50
N THR A 21 7.74 -11.54 -1.84
CA THR A 21 8.05 -12.41 -0.68
C THR A 21 8.86 -13.61 -1.13
N THR A 22 8.54 -14.21 -2.27
CA THR A 22 9.31 -15.32 -2.88
C THR A 22 10.72 -14.89 -3.28
N LEU A 23 10.86 -13.68 -3.83
CA LEU A 23 12.13 -13.08 -4.23
C LEU A 23 12.99 -12.76 -3.00
N SER A 24 12.39 -12.21 -1.95
CA SER A 24 13.06 -11.98 -0.66
C SER A 24 13.35 -13.27 0.11
N VAL A 25 12.54 -14.33 -0.06
CA VAL A 25 12.82 -15.68 0.46
C VAL A 25 14.01 -16.31 -0.26
N SER A 26 14.13 -16.14 -1.57
CA SER A 26 15.32 -16.60 -2.33
C SER A 26 16.60 -15.93 -1.84
N ALA A 27 16.44 -14.69 -1.39
CA ALA A 27 17.46 -13.87 -0.78
C ALA A 27 17.77 -14.31 0.68
N LEU A 28 16.73 -14.61 1.48
CA LEU A 28 16.87 -15.08 2.86
C LEU A 28 17.75 -16.34 2.96
N LEU A 29 17.79 -17.17 1.92
CA LEU A 29 18.33 -18.53 1.89
C LEU A 29 19.83 -18.76 2.21
N LEU A 30 20.62 -17.75 2.58
CA LEU A 30 22.08 -17.86 2.53
C LEU A 30 22.84 -17.39 3.80
N GLY A 31 22.14 -17.11 4.91
CA GLY A 31 22.75 -16.52 6.10
C GLY A 31 23.25 -17.43 7.19
N ALA A 32 23.43 -18.70 6.89
CA ALA A 32 24.02 -19.56 7.87
C ALA A 32 25.56 -19.43 7.87
N SER A 33 26.14 -19.66 9.04
CA SER A 33 27.44 -19.14 9.48
C SER A 33 28.61 -19.54 8.59
N MET A 34 28.88 -18.74 7.57
CA MET A 34 30.05 -18.92 6.72
C MET A 34 31.27 -18.21 7.33
N ASN A 35 31.92 -18.87 8.29
CA ASN A 35 33.28 -18.48 8.66
C ASN A 35 34.21 -18.70 7.44
N ALA A 36 34.97 -17.68 7.08
CA ALA A 36 35.89 -17.67 5.94
C ALA A 36 37.08 -18.62 6.17
N THR A 37 36.85 -19.91 5.96
CA THR A 37 37.88 -20.95 5.87
C THR A 37 37.68 -21.77 4.60
N GLN A 38 38.78 -22.13 3.93
CA GLN A 38 38.80 -22.90 2.66
C GLN A 38 37.78 -24.03 2.66
N ALA A 39 37.02 -24.20 1.58
CA ALA A 39 35.95 -25.18 1.60
C ALA A 39 36.50 -26.61 1.63
N SER A 40 36.24 -27.28 2.73
CA SER A 40 36.24 -28.74 2.76
C SER A 40 34.92 -29.24 2.19
N PRO A 41 34.86 -30.50 1.72
CA PRO A 41 33.59 -31.19 1.48
C PRO A 41 32.61 -31.08 2.66
N GLU A 42 33.14 -30.93 3.88
CA GLU A 42 32.34 -30.71 5.10
C GLU A 42 31.64 -29.35 5.06
N LYS A 43 32.32 -28.27 4.63
CA LYS A 43 31.70 -26.94 4.51
C LYS A 43 30.60 -26.90 3.44
N GLN A 44 30.77 -27.63 2.33
CA GLN A 44 29.70 -27.77 1.34
C GLN A 44 28.49 -28.54 1.90
N ALA A 45 28.73 -29.58 2.72
CA ALA A 45 27.66 -30.32 3.37
C ALA A 45 26.94 -29.49 4.45
N GLU A 46 27.69 -28.70 5.22
CA GLU A 46 27.18 -27.72 6.18
C GLU A 46 26.26 -26.72 5.47
N LEU A 47 26.74 -26.07 4.40
CA LEU A 47 25.94 -25.12 3.62
C LEU A 47 24.68 -25.73 3.02
N ARG A 48 24.75 -26.96 2.51
CA ARG A 48 23.54 -27.66 2.02
C ARG A 48 22.53 -27.88 3.13
N THR A 49 23.00 -28.24 4.32
CA THR A 49 22.15 -28.46 5.50
C THR A 49 21.49 -27.16 5.91
N GLU A 50 22.29 -26.11 6.06
CA GLU A 50 21.85 -24.77 6.41
C GLU A 50 20.81 -24.20 5.43
N ILE A 51 21.08 -24.27 4.12
CA ILE A 51 20.11 -23.82 3.10
C ILE A 51 18.84 -24.68 3.18
N SER A 52 18.95 -25.98 3.41
CA SER A 52 17.79 -26.87 3.53
C SER A 52 16.94 -26.58 4.78
N GLU A 53 17.56 -26.31 5.92
CA GLU A 53 16.88 -25.92 7.16
C GLU A 53 16.15 -24.59 6.98
N LEU A 54 16.79 -23.65 6.28
CA LEU A 54 16.21 -22.36 5.97
C LEU A 54 15.02 -22.48 5.02
N LEU A 55 15.10 -23.32 3.98
CA LEU A 55 13.96 -23.67 3.15
C LEU A 55 12.81 -24.25 3.97
N ALA A 56 13.13 -25.19 4.87
CA ALA A 56 12.12 -25.81 5.72
C ALA A 56 11.47 -24.79 6.66
N SER A 57 12.22 -23.82 7.19
CA SER A 57 11.69 -22.72 8.01
C SER A 57 10.70 -21.84 7.26
N GLN A 58 10.86 -21.74 5.94
CA GLN A 58 9.95 -21.02 5.03
C GLN A 58 8.87 -21.93 4.45
N ASN A 59 8.73 -23.15 5.00
CA ASN A 59 7.78 -24.17 4.53
C ASN A 59 7.96 -24.52 3.04
N LEU A 60 9.20 -24.45 2.55
CA LEU A 60 9.64 -24.87 1.24
C LEU A 60 10.27 -26.27 1.31
N GLN A 61 9.95 -27.09 0.34
CA GLN A 61 10.48 -28.45 0.19
C GLN A 61 11.04 -28.60 -1.22
N LEU A 62 12.27 -29.08 -1.35
CA LEU A 62 12.83 -29.47 -2.65
C LEU A 62 11.94 -30.56 -3.28
N GLU A 63 11.86 -30.59 -4.60
CA GLU A 63 11.19 -31.70 -5.30
C GLU A 63 11.88 -33.04 -4.98
N ASP A 64 11.09 -34.12 -4.91
CA ASP A 64 11.58 -35.44 -4.50
C ASP A 64 12.82 -35.87 -5.30
N GLY A 65 13.91 -36.19 -4.59
CA GLY A 65 15.17 -36.63 -5.16
C GLY A 65 16.07 -35.51 -5.73
N LYS A 66 15.65 -34.24 -5.66
CA LYS A 66 16.51 -33.10 -5.98
C LYS A 66 17.35 -32.69 -4.78
N ILE A 67 18.58 -32.25 -5.05
CA ILE A 67 19.53 -31.77 -4.03
C ILE A 67 20.03 -30.38 -4.42
N ILE A 68 20.43 -29.60 -3.42
CA ILE A 68 21.18 -28.36 -3.64
C ILE A 68 22.61 -28.74 -4.02
N GLU A 69 23.07 -28.21 -5.15
CA GLU A 69 24.46 -28.38 -5.60
C GLU A 69 25.26 -27.15 -5.21
N ILE A 70 26.40 -27.35 -4.57
CA ILE A 70 27.33 -26.27 -4.20
C ILE A 70 28.68 -26.59 -4.80
N VAL A 71 29.20 -25.68 -5.59
CA VAL A 71 30.51 -25.78 -6.25
C VAL A 71 31.36 -24.61 -5.79
N GLU A 72 32.47 -24.89 -5.13
CA GLU A 72 33.49 -23.88 -4.85
C GLU A 72 34.30 -23.58 -6.11
N LYS A 73 34.64 -22.31 -6.26
CA LYS A 73 35.62 -21.76 -7.18
C LYS A 73 36.57 -20.89 -6.38
N ASP A 74 37.76 -20.62 -6.92
CA ASP A 74 38.90 -19.91 -6.30
C ASP A 74 38.58 -19.11 -5.01
N ASN A 75 37.66 -18.15 -5.09
CA ASN A 75 37.23 -17.31 -3.96
C ASN A 75 35.71 -17.08 -3.89
N TYR A 76 34.89 -17.94 -4.48
CA TYR A 76 33.43 -17.81 -4.46
C TYR A 76 32.72 -19.17 -4.58
N TYR A 77 31.46 -19.21 -4.18
CA TYR A 77 30.60 -20.40 -4.26
C TYR A 77 29.54 -20.20 -5.33
N ILE A 78 29.22 -21.28 -6.04
CA ILE A 78 28.07 -21.38 -6.92
C ILE A 78 27.10 -22.37 -6.29
N ALA A 79 25.94 -21.88 -5.84
CA ALA A 79 24.85 -22.71 -5.36
C ALA A 79 23.76 -22.81 -6.43
N THR A 80 23.43 -24.04 -6.83
CA THR A 80 22.29 -24.34 -7.71
C THR A 80 21.18 -24.95 -6.86
N ILE A 81 20.13 -24.17 -6.66
CA ILE A 81 18.93 -24.56 -5.94
C ILE A 81 17.91 -25.07 -6.99
N PRO A 82 17.46 -26.33 -6.92
CA PRO A 82 16.43 -26.84 -7.82
C PRO A 82 15.07 -26.19 -7.51
N SER A 83 14.05 -26.47 -8.33
CA SER A 83 12.68 -26.05 -8.02
C SER A 83 12.23 -26.58 -6.65
N MET A 84 11.47 -25.76 -5.95
CA MET A 84 10.98 -26.05 -4.59
C MET A 84 9.47 -25.98 -4.60
N SER A 85 8.81 -26.58 -3.62
CA SER A 85 7.36 -26.54 -3.47
C SER A 85 6.98 -26.12 -2.06
N ALA A 86 5.95 -25.28 -1.93
CA ALA A 86 5.38 -24.94 -0.62
C ALA A 86 4.05 -25.66 -0.38
N LYS A 87 3.81 -26.07 0.87
CA LYS A 87 2.52 -26.62 1.32
C LYS A 87 1.77 -25.59 2.15
N VAL A 88 0.64 -25.08 1.66
CA VAL A 88 -0.22 -24.19 2.46
C VAL A 88 -1.42 -24.98 2.96
N ASN A 89 -1.62 -25.06 4.28
CA ASN A 89 -2.71 -25.82 4.93
C ASN A 89 -2.79 -27.28 4.46
N GLY A 90 -1.64 -27.95 4.32
CA GLY A 90 -1.55 -29.34 3.90
C GLY A 90 -1.75 -29.60 2.40
N LYS A 91 -2.02 -28.57 1.57
CA LYS A 91 -2.12 -28.69 0.10
C LYS A 91 -0.88 -28.10 -0.57
N LYS A 92 -0.28 -28.83 -1.54
CA LYS A 92 0.79 -28.30 -2.41
C LYS A 92 0.21 -27.14 -3.23
N ARG A 93 0.75 -25.92 -3.09
CA ARG A 93 0.11 -24.72 -3.65
C ARG A 93 1.00 -23.88 -4.57
N TYR A 94 2.30 -24.12 -4.59
CA TYR A 94 3.21 -23.32 -5.41
C TYR A 94 4.53 -24.07 -5.61
N THR A 95 5.13 -23.89 -6.80
CA THR A 95 6.51 -24.28 -7.07
C THR A 95 7.35 -23.01 -7.17
N ALA A 96 8.23 -22.80 -6.20
CA ALA A 96 9.29 -21.81 -6.30
C ALA A 96 10.20 -22.15 -7.47
N PRO A 97 10.63 -21.16 -8.26
CA PRO A 97 11.63 -21.43 -9.27
C PRO A 97 12.91 -21.88 -8.59
N GLY A 98 13.68 -22.71 -9.28
CA GLY A 98 15.07 -22.90 -8.89
C GLY A 98 15.84 -21.58 -8.98
N ALA A 99 17.02 -21.54 -8.39
CA ALA A 99 17.90 -20.38 -8.45
C ALA A 99 19.35 -20.81 -8.64
N VAL A 100 20.14 -19.98 -9.33
CA VAL A 100 21.59 -20.09 -9.36
C VAL A 100 22.15 -18.87 -8.66
N ILE A 101 23.02 -19.09 -7.69
CA ILE A 101 23.53 -18.07 -6.79
C ILE A 101 25.06 -18.13 -6.79
N ASN A 102 25.70 -17.02 -7.11
CA ASN A 102 27.13 -16.81 -6.94
C ASN A 102 27.33 -15.98 -5.67
N ALA A 103 27.99 -16.54 -4.66
CA ALA A 103 28.21 -15.89 -3.38
C ALA A 103 29.70 -15.80 -3.07
N ARG A 104 30.17 -14.61 -2.69
CA ARG A 104 31.56 -14.33 -2.32
C ARG A 104 31.61 -13.66 -0.95
N PRO A 105 32.43 -14.15 0.00
CA PRO A 105 32.63 -13.42 1.25
C PRO A 105 33.30 -12.08 0.95
N LYS A 106 32.75 -11.00 1.50
CA LYS A 106 33.34 -9.66 1.48
C LYS A 106 34.14 -9.40 2.75
N ASP A 107 33.58 -9.82 3.88
CA ASP A 107 34.17 -9.82 5.22
C ASP A 107 33.50 -10.91 6.07
N ASP A 108 33.74 -10.92 7.39
CA ASP A 108 33.23 -11.94 8.31
C ASP A 108 31.69 -11.99 8.39
N GLU A 109 31.01 -10.88 8.12
CA GLU A 109 29.56 -10.79 8.22
C GLU A 109 28.86 -10.63 6.86
N ASN A 110 29.54 -10.07 5.87
CA ASN A 110 28.93 -9.65 4.61
C ASN A 110 29.35 -10.52 3.43
N TRP A 111 28.36 -10.84 2.59
CA TRP A 111 28.50 -11.68 1.42
C TRP A 111 27.98 -10.95 0.19
N GLU A 112 28.85 -10.77 -0.79
CA GLU A 112 28.44 -10.27 -2.10
C GLU A 112 27.80 -11.41 -2.88
N MET A 113 26.57 -11.19 -3.33
CA MET A 113 25.78 -12.20 -4.01
C MET A 113 25.30 -11.70 -5.36
N LYS A 114 25.30 -12.60 -6.33
CA LYS A 114 24.55 -12.45 -7.58
C LYS A 114 23.66 -13.66 -7.74
N TYR A 115 22.43 -13.47 -8.19
CA TYR A 115 21.53 -14.61 -8.41
C TYR A 115 20.72 -14.46 -9.69
N LYS A 116 20.24 -15.60 -10.18
CA LYS A 116 19.30 -15.70 -11.28
C LYS A 116 18.24 -16.74 -10.95
N LEU A 117 16.99 -16.44 -11.26
CA LEU A 117 15.87 -17.36 -11.08
C LEU A 117 15.67 -18.19 -12.35
N VAL A 118 15.26 -19.43 -12.17
CA VAL A 118 14.93 -20.32 -13.28
C VAL A 118 13.55 -19.95 -13.83
N SER A 119 13.51 -19.53 -15.09
CA SER A 119 12.28 -19.23 -15.84
C SER A 119 11.81 -20.47 -16.62
N PRO A 120 10.49 -20.72 -16.76
CA PRO A 120 9.38 -19.97 -16.16
C PRO A 120 9.10 -20.38 -14.71
N ILE A 121 8.67 -19.41 -13.91
CA ILE A 121 8.10 -19.65 -12.58
C ILE A 121 6.66 -20.14 -12.75
N ARG A 122 6.28 -21.23 -12.07
CA ARG A 122 4.94 -21.83 -12.17
C ARG A 122 4.15 -21.67 -10.88
N ILE A 123 2.99 -21.06 -11.00
CA ILE A 123 2.04 -20.89 -9.91
C ILE A 123 0.85 -21.83 -10.16
N PHE A 124 0.60 -22.70 -9.20
CA PHE A 124 -0.42 -23.73 -9.30
C PHE A 124 -1.69 -23.35 -8.56
N GLY A 125 -2.82 -23.76 -9.12
CA GLY A 125 -4.12 -23.66 -8.46
C GLY A 125 -4.37 -24.73 -7.41
N THR A 126 -5.57 -24.72 -6.87
CA THR A 126 -6.03 -25.73 -5.90
C THR A 126 -6.07 -27.16 -6.45
N GLU A 127 -6.11 -27.31 -7.77
CA GLU A 127 -6.21 -28.60 -8.49
C GLU A 127 -4.88 -29.07 -9.09
N ALA A 128 -3.74 -28.49 -8.69
CA ALA A 128 -2.40 -28.80 -9.23
C ALA A 128 -2.23 -28.55 -10.75
N ASN A 129 -3.17 -27.85 -11.38
CA ASN A 129 -3.01 -27.34 -12.75
C ASN A 129 -2.26 -25.99 -12.72
N ASP A 130 -1.44 -25.73 -13.74
CA ASP A 130 -0.80 -24.43 -13.96
C ASP A 130 -1.90 -23.36 -14.07
N GLU A 131 -1.98 -22.43 -13.12
CA GLU A 131 -2.89 -21.28 -13.22
C GLU A 131 -2.18 -20.09 -13.84
N MET A 132 -0.93 -19.88 -13.45
CA MET A 132 -0.14 -18.76 -13.92
C MET A 132 1.32 -19.14 -14.15
N LYS A 133 1.91 -18.55 -15.19
CA LYS A 133 3.35 -18.66 -15.48
C LYS A 133 3.96 -17.28 -15.52
N VAL A 134 5.10 -17.13 -14.84
CA VAL A 134 5.94 -15.93 -14.94
C VAL A 134 7.15 -16.27 -15.78
N PHE A 135 7.32 -15.57 -16.88
CA PHE A 135 8.51 -15.65 -17.72
C PHE A 135 9.36 -14.42 -17.44
N ILE A 136 10.67 -14.67 -17.33
CA ILE A 136 11.68 -13.63 -17.20
C ILE A 136 12.77 -13.97 -18.20
N ASP A 137 13.03 -13.07 -19.14
CA ASP A 137 13.96 -13.31 -20.24
C ASP A 137 15.37 -12.86 -19.85
N GLU A 138 15.52 -11.62 -19.37
CA GLU A 138 16.80 -11.12 -18.85
C GLU A 138 16.72 -10.78 -17.35
N GLN A 139 17.81 -11.06 -16.63
CA GLN A 139 17.93 -10.88 -15.19
C GLN A 139 19.33 -10.42 -14.83
N ASP A 140 19.40 -9.32 -14.09
CA ASP A 140 20.59 -8.91 -13.34
C ASP A 140 20.19 -8.65 -11.90
N SER A 141 20.76 -9.40 -10.98
CA SER A 141 20.46 -9.24 -9.56
C SER A 141 21.75 -9.40 -8.76
N GLU A 142 21.98 -8.42 -7.89
CA GLU A 142 23.14 -8.36 -7.02
C GLU A 142 22.75 -7.83 -5.64
N GLY A 143 23.48 -8.25 -4.62
CA GLY A 143 23.22 -7.81 -3.26
C GLY A 143 24.40 -8.02 -2.32
N ILE A 144 24.28 -7.44 -1.14
CA ILE A 144 25.14 -7.69 0.01
C ILE A 144 24.26 -8.30 1.09
N TRP A 145 24.47 -9.58 1.33
CA TRP A 145 23.83 -10.31 2.40
C TRP A 145 24.63 -10.15 3.69
N ASN A 146 23.98 -9.82 4.79
CA ASN A 146 24.61 -9.75 6.11
C ASN A 146 24.12 -10.92 6.97
N ALA A 147 25.06 -11.77 7.39
CA ALA A 147 24.78 -12.99 8.14
C ALA A 147 24.16 -12.70 9.51
N SER A 148 24.72 -11.73 10.25
CA SER A 148 24.21 -11.34 11.58
C SER A 148 22.77 -10.80 11.53
N LEU A 149 22.44 -10.05 10.48
CA LEU A 149 21.09 -9.54 10.25
C LEU A 149 20.13 -10.56 9.64
N ASN A 150 20.66 -11.65 9.08
CA ASN A 150 19.90 -12.59 8.26
C ASN A 150 19.05 -11.84 7.20
N ASN A 151 19.65 -10.85 6.52
CA ASN A 151 18.98 -10.02 5.53
C ASN A 151 19.98 -9.38 4.53
N PHE A 152 19.47 -8.93 3.38
CA PHE A 152 20.23 -8.07 2.48
C PHE A 152 20.31 -6.64 3.01
N THR A 153 21.53 -6.16 3.26
CA THR A 153 21.79 -4.73 3.52
C THR A 153 21.79 -3.91 2.24
N TYR A 154 21.99 -4.56 1.11
CA TYR A 154 21.81 -4.00 -0.22
C TYR A 154 21.26 -5.08 -1.14
N LEU A 155 20.18 -4.81 -1.88
CA LEU A 155 19.70 -5.71 -2.92
C LEU A 155 19.23 -4.85 -4.09
N LYS A 156 19.74 -5.13 -5.28
CA LYS A 156 19.28 -4.55 -6.54
C LYS A 156 18.91 -5.69 -7.47
N SER A 157 17.70 -5.65 -8.01
CA SER A 157 17.25 -6.61 -9.02
C SER A 157 16.65 -5.87 -10.19
N GLN A 158 17.02 -6.28 -11.39
CA GLN A 158 16.51 -5.77 -12.65
C GLN A 158 16.09 -6.98 -13.49
N PHE A 159 14.86 -6.95 -13.97
CA PHE A 159 14.30 -7.96 -14.85
C PHE A 159 13.73 -7.29 -16.08
N GLU A 160 14.09 -7.79 -17.26
CA GLU A 160 13.58 -7.27 -18.54
C GLU A 160 12.66 -8.30 -19.20
N ASP A 161 11.68 -7.79 -19.95
CA ASP A 161 10.69 -8.57 -20.71
C ASP A 161 9.91 -9.60 -19.85
N VAL A 162 9.50 -9.16 -18.66
CA VAL A 162 8.72 -10.00 -17.73
C VAL A 162 7.31 -10.22 -18.27
N SER A 163 6.83 -11.47 -18.32
CA SER A 163 5.44 -11.74 -18.67
C SER A 163 4.74 -12.69 -17.70
N LEU A 164 3.55 -12.29 -17.26
CA LEU A 164 2.64 -13.10 -16.44
C LEU A 164 1.53 -13.59 -17.35
N ARG A 165 1.38 -14.92 -17.45
CA ARG A 165 0.41 -15.57 -18.33
C ARG A 165 -0.57 -16.37 -17.49
N ASP A 166 -1.83 -15.93 -17.48
CA ASP A 166 -2.94 -16.73 -17.00
C ASP A 166 -3.28 -17.78 -18.06
N VAL A 167 -3.06 -19.05 -17.71
CA VAL A 167 -3.21 -20.17 -18.65
C VAL A 167 -4.68 -20.45 -18.94
N LYS A 168 -5.59 -20.19 -17.98
CA LYS A 168 -7.02 -20.49 -18.11
C LYS A 168 -7.74 -19.41 -18.90
N GLU A 169 -7.45 -18.15 -18.59
CA GLU A 169 -8.18 -17.01 -19.15
C GLU A 169 -7.56 -16.44 -20.43
N GLY A 170 -6.37 -16.91 -20.81
CA GLY A 170 -5.64 -16.37 -21.96
C GLY A 170 -5.24 -14.89 -21.78
N ILE A 171 -5.10 -14.46 -20.52
CA ILE A 171 -4.66 -13.11 -20.15
C ILE A 171 -3.14 -13.10 -20.04
N VAL A 172 -2.51 -12.11 -20.66
CA VAL A 172 -1.07 -11.89 -20.57
C VAL A 172 -0.80 -10.45 -20.16
N PHE A 173 -0.12 -10.29 -19.02
CA PHE A 173 0.50 -9.02 -18.64
C PHE A 173 1.98 -9.08 -19.01
N LYS A 174 2.47 -8.06 -19.71
CA LYS A 174 3.89 -7.86 -20.00
C LYS A 174 4.37 -6.60 -19.30
N PHE A 175 5.60 -6.62 -18.83
CA PHE A 175 6.33 -5.50 -18.28
C PHE A 175 7.67 -5.44 -19.03
N ASN A 176 8.05 -4.26 -19.52
CA ASN A 176 9.35 -4.13 -20.18
C ASN A 176 10.47 -4.21 -19.15
N ASP A 177 10.32 -3.46 -18.05
CA ASP A 177 11.30 -3.44 -16.97
C ASP A 177 10.62 -3.62 -15.62
N VAL A 178 11.27 -4.40 -14.76
CA VAL A 178 10.95 -4.53 -13.34
C VAL A 178 12.23 -4.31 -12.55
N ASP A 179 12.34 -3.15 -11.93
CA ASP A 179 13.45 -2.78 -11.07
C ASP A 179 13.04 -2.90 -9.59
N SER A 180 13.97 -3.33 -8.75
CA SER A 180 13.85 -3.22 -7.30
C SER A 180 15.18 -2.85 -6.67
N LEU A 181 15.12 -2.04 -5.61
CA LEU A 181 16.26 -1.62 -4.81
C LEU A 181 15.86 -1.65 -3.33
N GLN A 182 16.62 -2.38 -2.53
CA GLN A 182 16.58 -2.35 -1.07
C GLN A 182 17.93 -1.90 -0.53
N ARG A 183 17.89 -1.07 0.51
CA ARG A 183 19.06 -0.66 1.31
C ARG A 183 18.70 -0.68 2.78
N ILE A 184 19.53 -1.29 3.61
CA ILE A 184 19.42 -1.27 5.06
C ILE A 184 20.74 -0.76 5.60
N GLU A 185 20.69 0.35 6.33
CA GLU A 185 21.84 1.04 6.91
C GLU A 185 21.68 1.07 8.43
N LYS A 186 22.76 0.79 9.17
CA LYS A 186 22.74 0.85 10.63
C LYS A 186 22.59 2.32 11.07
N ALA A 187 21.52 2.62 11.81
CA ALA A 187 21.25 3.95 12.35
C ALA A 187 21.78 4.10 13.78
N ALA A 188 21.53 3.09 14.62
CA ALA A 188 22.03 2.98 15.99
C ALA A 188 22.21 1.49 16.36
N ASP A 189 22.52 1.19 17.63
CA ASP A 189 22.62 -0.21 18.07
C ASP A 189 21.28 -0.92 17.93
N ASN A 190 21.27 -1.98 17.13
CA ASN A 190 20.10 -2.78 16.73
C ASN A 190 19.00 -2.01 15.98
N LEU A 191 19.22 -0.74 15.61
CA LEU A 191 18.26 0.06 14.86
C LEU A 191 18.81 0.40 13.48
N TYR A 192 17.94 0.32 12.48
CA TYR A 192 18.31 0.46 11.08
C TYR A 192 17.37 1.41 10.35
N THR A 193 17.90 2.04 9.31
CA THR A 193 17.10 2.70 8.27
C THR A 193 17.01 1.78 7.07
N ALA A 194 15.79 1.32 6.76
CA ALA A 194 15.50 0.49 5.60
C ALA A 194 14.77 1.30 4.53
N ARG A 195 15.27 1.25 3.30
CA ARG A 195 14.65 1.86 2.12
C ARG A 195 14.40 0.79 1.07
N ALA A 196 13.18 0.74 0.55
CA ALA A 196 12.79 -0.12 -0.55
C ALA A 196 12.16 0.71 -1.69
N ILE A 197 12.53 0.38 -2.93
CA ILE A 197 11.96 0.95 -4.15
C ILE A 197 11.65 -0.22 -5.09
N ILE A 198 10.45 -0.22 -5.67
CA ILE A 198 10.04 -1.15 -6.73
C ILE A 198 9.47 -0.31 -7.86
N GLU A 199 9.88 -0.57 -9.09
CA GLU A 199 9.46 0.16 -10.27
C GLU A 199 9.08 -0.85 -11.37
N LEU A 200 7.85 -0.77 -11.89
CA LEU A 200 7.37 -1.56 -13.02
C LEU A 200 7.09 -0.61 -14.20
N LYS A 201 7.72 -0.84 -15.34
CA LYS A 201 7.61 0.04 -16.52
C LYS A 201 6.90 -0.63 -17.67
N ASP A 202 6.17 0.19 -18.42
CA ASP A 202 5.50 -0.13 -19.68
C ASP A 202 4.65 -1.41 -19.62
N MET A 203 3.79 -1.50 -18.61
CA MET A 203 2.89 -2.64 -18.50
C MET A 203 1.88 -2.63 -19.65
N THR A 204 1.70 -3.78 -20.31
CA THR A 204 0.63 -4.03 -21.26
C THR A 204 -0.16 -5.28 -20.87
N GLY A 205 -1.47 -5.12 -20.65
CA GLY A 205 -2.42 -6.20 -20.44
C GLY A 205 -3.12 -6.59 -21.74
N THR A 206 -3.05 -7.86 -22.11
CA THR A 206 -3.72 -8.41 -23.30
C THR A 206 -4.61 -9.60 -22.96
N LYS A 207 -5.74 -9.75 -23.65
CA LYS A 207 -6.61 -10.94 -23.61
C LYS A 207 -6.92 -11.32 -25.05
N ASN A 208 -6.69 -12.57 -25.43
CA ASN A 208 -6.87 -13.02 -26.82
C ASN A 208 -6.15 -12.14 -27.87
N ASN A 209 -4.93 -11.70 -27.54
CA ASN A 209 -4.10 -10.78 -28.35
C ASN A 209 -4.66 -9.36 -28.54
N GLN A 210 -5.74 -8.98 -27.86
CA GLN A 210 -6.23 -7.61 -27.82
C GLN A 210 -5.74 -6.92 -26.55
N VAL A 211 -5.22 -5.70 -26.68
CA VAL A 211 -4.81 -4.88 -25.53
C VAL A 211 -6.07 -4.33 -24.85
N PHE A 212 -6.18 -4.54 -23.54
CA PHE A 212 -7.28 -3.98 -22.74
C PHE A 212 -6.80 -2.98 -21.68
N ALA A 213 -5.52 -2.99 -21.34
CA ALA A 213 -4.94 -2.08 -20.36
C ALA A 213 -3.47 -1.75 -20.69
N LYS A 214 -3.06 -0.52 -20.37
CA LYS A 214 -1.66 -0.09 -20.32
C LYS A 214 -1.40 0.71 -19.05
N MET A 215 -0.14 0.72 -18.63
CA MET A 215 0.35 1.58 -17.54
C MET A 215 1.81 1.92 -17.85
N GLY A 216 2.16 3.20 -17.82
CA GLY A 216 3.52 3.64 -18.13
C GLY A 216 4.50 3.29 -17.02
N ASP A 217 4.18 3.63 -15.77
CA ASP A 217 5.07 3.43 -14.62
C ASP A 217 4.25 3.14 -13.36
N LEU A 218 4.61 2.11 -12.61
CA LEU A 218 4.22 1.91 -11.21
C LEU A 218 5.47 1.94 -10.36
N LYS A 219 5.56 2.94 -9.49
CA LYS A 219 6.64 3.10 -8.52
C LYS A 219 6.11 3.00 -7.11
N ILE A 220 6.67 2.09 -6.33
CA ILE A 220 6.42 1.94 -4.90
C ILE A 220 7.72 2.30 -4.19
N THR A 221 7.66 3.22 -3.23
CA THR A 221 8.77 3.54 -2.35
C THR A 221 8.33 3.36 -0.90
N SER A 222 9.23 2.85 -0.08
CA SER A 222 9.04 2.75 1.36
C SER A 222 10.34 3.06 2.07
N VAL A 223 10.24 3.79 3.17
CA VAL A 223 11.31 4.09 4.11
C VAL A 223 10.82 3.73 5.49
N ALA A 224 11.66 3.05 6.27
CA ALA A 224 11.49 2.81 7.69
C ALA A 224 12.76 3.31 8.38
N GLU A 225 12.63 4.18 9.37
CA GLU A 225 13.73 4.74 10.14
C GLU A 225 13.67 4.22 11.58
N ASN A 226 14.84 3.99 12.18
CA ASN A 226 14.97 3.48 13.54
C ASN A 226 14.23 2.14 13.78
N ALA A 227 14.22 1.27 12.77
CA ALA A 227 13.53 -0.02 12.82
C ALA A 227 14.44 -1.14 13.37
N ASP A 228 13.92 -1.97 14.26
CA ASP A 228 14.54 -3.24 14.64
C ASP A 228 14.14 -4.33 13.64
N ILE A 229 15.02 -4.55 12.65
CA ILE A 229 14.75 -5.45 11.52
C ILE A 229 14.57 -6.90 11.97
N GLN A 230 15.35 -7.35 12.96
CA GLN A 230 15.26 -8.72 13.46
C GLN A 230 13.91 -8.95 14.15
N LYS A 231 13.47 -7.96 14.94
CA LYS A 231 12.16 -8.00 15.58
C LYS A 231 11.03 -8.04 14.55
N ILE A 232 11.07 -7.18 13.54
CA ILE A 232 10.10 -7.16 12.43
C ILE A 232 10.06 -8.52 11.71
N GLN A 233 11.21 -9.11 11.40
CA GLN A 233 11.29 -10.43 10.75
C GLN A 233 10.68 -11.54 11.62
N SER A 234 11.04 -11.57 12.90
CA SER A 234 10.53 -12.57 13.85
C SER A 234 9.01 -12.48 13.97
N LEU A 235 8.46 -11.27 13.97
CA LEU A 235 7.04 -11.03 14.11
C LEU A 235 6.27 -11.32 12.82
N ALA A 236 6.82 -10.93 11.67
CA ALA A 236 6.24 -11.26 10.37
C ALA A 236 6.04 -12.79 10.24
N SER A 237 7.05 -13.59 10.61
CA SER A 237 6.91 -15.06 10.60
C SER A 237 5.76 -15.55 11.48
N GLN A 238 5.59 -14.97 12.67
CA GLN A 238 4.52 -15.36 13.60
C GLN A 238 3.12 -14.96 13.12
N ILE A 239 3.00 -13.84 12.41
CA ILE A 239 1.72 -13.34 11.86
C ILE A 239 1.30 -14.18 10.65
N PHE A 240 2.23 -14.49 9.75
CA PHE A 240 1.92 -15.28 8.55
C PHE A 240 1.53 -16.73 8.87
N ASP A 241 2.05 -17.30 9.95
CA ASP A 241 1.75 -18.67 10.37
C ASP A 241 0.51 -18.79 11.27
N ALA A 242 -0.04 -17.68 11.78
CA ALA A 242 -1.13 -17.71 12.74
C ALA A 242 -2.52 -17.76 12.07
N THR A 243 -3.36 -18.69 12.52
CA THR A 243 -4.82 -18.63 12.30
C THR A 243 -5.44 -17.39 12.95
N ASP A 244 -4.82 -16.88 14.02
CA ASP A 244 -5.27 -15.74 14.84
C ASP A 244 -4.36 -14.52 14.65
N SER A 245 -4.01 -14.23 13.39
CA SER A 245 -3.13 -13.11 13.01
C SER A 245 -3.55 -11.75 13.59
N HIS A 246 -4.84 -11.55 13.86
CA HIS A 246 -5.34 -10.30 14.45
C HIS A 246 -4.87 -10.11 15.90
N GLU A 247 -5.05 -11.12 16.76
CA GLU A 247 -4.68 -11.05 18.19
C GLU A 247 -3.17 -10.83 18.34
N LYS A 248 -2.34 -11.59 17.60
CA LYS A 248 -0.89 -11.40 17.59
C LYS A 248 -0.47 -10.02 17.07
N MET A 249 -1.16 -9.50 16.05
CA MET A 249 -0.86 -8.16 15.55
C MET A 249 -1.20 -7.09 16.58
N GLN A 250 -2.24 -7.28 17.40
CA GLN A 250 -2.56 -6.38 18.50
C GLN A 250 -1.49 -6.46 19.60
N GLU A 251 -1.09 -7.67 20.02
CA GLU A 251 -0.08 -7.90 21.05
C GLU A 251 1.27 -7.24 20.72
N HIS A 252 1.61 -7.21 19.42
CA HIS A 252 2.88 -6.68 18.95
C HIS A 252 2.75 -5.36 18.20
N LEU A 253 1.63 -4.66 18.29
CA LEU A 253 1.44 -3.40 17.55
C LEU A 253 2.50 -2.36 17.95
N ALA A 254 2.88 -2.30 19.23
CA ALA A 254 3.96 -1.45 19.74
C ALA A 254 5.31 -1.72 19.06
N ASP A 255 5.54 -2.96 18.61
CA ASP A 255 6.79 -3.39 17.99
C ASP A 255 6.91 -2.96 16.52
N PHE A 256 5.78 -2.61 15.88
CA PHE A 256 5.69 -2.14 14.49
C PHE A 256 5.79 -0.62 14.34
N ILE A 257 5.85 0.11 15.44
CA ILE A 257 5.71 1.56 15.39
C ILE A 257 7.10 2.14 15.21
N TYR A 258 7.47 2.35 13.96
CA TYR A 258 8.68 3.05 13.60
C TYR A 258 8.33 4.17 12.63
N ASP A 259 9.24 5.13 12.53
CA ASP A 259 9.06 6.24 11.61
C ASP A 259 9.09 5.66 10.20
N SER A 260 8.04 5.92 9.44
CA SER A 260 7.84 5.28 8.15
C SER A 260 7.24 6.24 7.14
N GLU A 261 7.63 6.06 5.90
CA GLU A 261 7.07 6.75 4.75
C GLU A 261 6.84 5.72 3.65
N ALA A 262 5.68 5.74 3.03
CA ALA A 262 5.33 4.90 1.90
C ALA A 262 4.66 5.75 0.84
N GLU A 263 5.08 5.58 -0.42
CA GLU A 263 4.49 6.25 -1.56
C GLU A 263 4.30 5.25 -2.70
N ILE A 264 3.09 5.23 -3.26
CA ILE A 264 2.73 4.50 -4.48
C ILE A 264 2.37 5.54 -5.53
N SER A 265 3.07 5.53 -6.65
CA SER A 265 2.83 6.40 -7.80
C SER A 265 2.56 5.53 -9.03
N ILE A 266 1.47 5.80 -9.74
CA ILE A 266 1.09 5.15 -10.99
C ILE A 266 0.93 6.23 -12.05
N LYS A 267 1.54 6.06 -13.22
CA LYS A 267 1.47 7.00 -14.33
C LYS A 267 0.93 6.37 -15.60
N ASP A 268 0.27 7.20 -16.39
CA ASP A 268 -0.20 6.89 -17.74
C ASP A 268 -1.03 5.59 -17.81
N ILE A 269 -1.99 5.45 -16.89
CA ILE A 269 -2.92 4.31 -16.93
C ILE A 269 -3.89 4.55 -18.08
N SER A 270 -4.03 3.57 -18.97
CA SER A 270 -5.10 3.55 -19.95
C SER A 270 -5.88 2.25 -19.91
N PHE A 271 -7.21 2.35 -19.93
CA PHE A 271 -8.09 1.22 -20.18
C PHE A 271 -8.68 1.38 -21.56
N ILE A 272 -8.42 0.39 -22.42
CA ILE A 272 -8.85 0.37 -23.82
C ILE A 272 -10.13 -0.44 -23.89
N ALA A 273 -11.22 0.19 -24.31
CA ALA A 273 -12.49 -0.49 -24.49
C ALA A 273 -12.36 -1.52 -25.64
N PRO A 274 -12.80 -2.78 -25.45
CA PRO A 274 -12.88 -3.73 -26.55
C PRO A 274 -13.77 -3.18 -27.66
N GLU A 275 -13.41 -3.39 -28.93
CA GLU A 275 -14.21 -2.94 -30.10
C GLU A 275 -15.67 -3.44 -30.04
N ASP A 276 -15.90 -4.61 -29.45
CA ASP A 276 -17.21 -5.23 -29.31
C ASP A 276 -17.96 -4.84 -28.02
N SER A 277 -17.37 -4.01 -27.15
CA SER A 277 -17.99 -3.67 -25.88
C SER A 277 -19.13 -2.68 -26.10
N LYS A 278 -20.37 -3.11 -25.81
CA LYS A 278 -21.56 -2.25 -25.73
C LYS A 278 -21.53 -1.27 -24.53
N ALA A 279 -20.37 -1.07 -23.92
CA ALA A 279 -20.22 -0.17 -22.80
C ALA A 279 -20.32 1.26 -23.33
N ASN A 280 -21.18 2.08 -22.73
CA ASN A 280 -21.45 3.46 -23.13
C ASN A 280 -20.27 4.44 -22.87
N PHE A 281 -19.02 3.96 -22.86
CA PHE A 281 -17.86 4.82 -22.79
C PHE A 281 -17.30 4.98 -24.20
N GLU A 282 -17.59 6.11 -24.84
CA GLU A 282 -16.93 6.51 -26.08
C GLU A 282 -15.50 6.96 -25.73
N GLY A 283 -14.53 6.06 -25.89
CA GLY A 283 -13.10 6.36 -25.80
C GLY A 283 -12.35 5.71 -24.64
N ASP A 284 -11.02 5.83 -24.69
CA ASP A 284 -10.10 5.28 -23.71
C ASP A 284 -10.16 6.06 -22.39
N LEU A 285 -10.22 5.36 -21.26
CA LEU A 285 -10.06 5.99 -19.95
C LEU A 285 -8.57 6.21 -19.69
N ILE A 286 -8.13 7.46 -19.72
CA ILE A 286 -6.73 7.84 -19.44
C ILE A 286 -6.63 8.53 -18.08
N ILE A 287 -5.78 7.99 -17.21
CA ILE A 287 -5.43 8.55 -15.89
C ILE A 287 -3.93 8.83 -15.90
N PRO A 288 -3.50 10.09 -16.15
CA PRO A 288 -2.09 10.44 -16.23
C PRO A 288 -1.30 10.14 -14.96
N GLU A 289 -1.92 10.32 -13.78
CA GLU A 289 -1.22 10.12 -12.51
C GLU A 289 -2.21 9.74 -11.39
N VAL A 290 -1.83 8.72 -10.62
CA VAL A 290 -2.38 8.39 -9.30
C VAL A 290 -1.21 8.31 -8.32
N LYS A 291 -1.25 9.09 -7.24
CA LYS A 291 -0.25 9.09 -6.18
C LYS A 291 -0.93 8.89 -4.84
N LEU A 292 -0.54 7.87 -4.09
CA LEU A 292 -0.94 7.61 -2.72
C LEU A 292 0.31 7.67 -1.84
N ALA A 293 0.31 8.50 -0.80
CA ALA A 293 1.40 8.59 0.15
C ALA A 293 0.87 8.49 1.58
N ALA A 294 1.62 7.83 2.44
CA ALA A 294 1.37 7.72 3.86
C ALA A 294 2.69 7.91 4.61
N SER A 295 2.70 8.64 5.72
CA SER A 295 3.88 8.70 6.59
C SER A 295 3.50 8.75 8.06
N LEU A 296 4.24 8.04 8.89
CA LEU A 296 4.19 8.10 10.35
C LEU A 296 5.54 8.63 10.85
N LYS A 297 5.55 9.69 11.66
CA LYS A 297 6.76 10.27 12.24
C LYS A 297 6.66 10.40 13.75
N ASP A 298 7.81 10.50 14.41
CA ASP A 298 7.93 10.61 15.87
C ASP A 298 7.18 9.51 16.62
N SER A 299 7.08 8.35 15.98
CA SER A 299 6.24 7.21 16.37
C SER A 299 6.72 6.54 17.66
N GLN A 300 8.02 6.64 17.93
CA GLN A 300 8.69 6.16 19.13
C GLN A 300 8.58 7.14 20.31
N THR A 301 7.96 8.30 20.12
CA THR A 301 7.70 9.27 21.18
C THR A 301 6.29 9.10 21.76
N ASP A 302 5.93 9.93 22.74
CA ASP A 302 4.58 10.03 23.28
C ASP A 302 3.57 10.59 22.27
N LYS A 303 4.04 11.17 21.15
CA LYS A 303 3.22 11.86 20.15
C LYS A 303 3.69 11.55 18.74
N ALA A 304 2.83 10.92 17.95
CA ALA A 304 3.12 10.60 16.55
C ALA A 304 2.40 11.56 15.59
N ASP A 305 3.00 11.78 14.43
CA ASP A 305 2.40 12.52 13.32
C ASP A 305 2.09 11.57 12.17
N LEU A 306 0.85 11.58 11.67
CA LEU A 306 0.39 10.77 10.54
C LEU A 306 -0.02 11.68 9.38
N LYS A 307 0.58 11.47 8.21
CA LYS A 307 0.14 12.10 6.96
C LYS A 307 -0.44 11.05 6.02
N LEU A 308 -1.55 11.38 5.37
CA LEU A 308 -2.16 10.60 4.29
C LEU A 308 -2.45 11.52 3.11
N ALA A 309 -2.00 11.16 1.92
CA ALA A 309 -2.26 11.92 0.70
C ALA A 309 -2.67 11.01 -0.47
N LEU A 310 -3.71 11.39 -1.20
CA LEU A 310 -4.16 10.77 -2.44
C LEU A 310 -4.37 11.86 -3.49
N LYS A 311 -3.65 11.76 -4.60
CA LYS A 311 -3.82 12.62 -5.77
C LYS A 311 -4.12 11.77 -6.99
N MET A 312 -5.20 12.09 -7.68
CA MET A 312 -5.57 11.47 -8.96
C MET A 312 -5.99 12.57 -9.92
N ILE A 313 -5.39 12.56 -11.10
CA ILE A 313 -5.76 13.42 -12.22
C ILE A 313 -6.19 12.52 -13.35
N ARG A 314 -7.29 12.87 -14.00
CA ARG A 314 -7.86 12.15 -15.13
C ARG A 314 -8.08 13.10 -16.31
N THR A 315 -7.84 12.60 -17.51
CA THR A 315 -8.15 13.35 -18.74
C THR A 315 -9.67 13.42 -18.96
N PRO A 316 -10.24 14.60 -19.27
CA PRO A 316 -11.64 14.72 -19.67
C PRO A 316 -11.93 13.88 -20.92
N PHE A 317 -13.14 13.33 -21.05
CA PHE A 317 -13.60 12.84 -22.34
C PHE A 317 -13.88 14.01 -23.31
N GLU A 318 -13.72 13.81 -24.61
CA GLU A 318 -14.24 14.75 -25.61
C GLU A 318 -15.78 14.77 -25.47
N ASN A 319 -16.36 15.87 -24.98
CA ASN A 319 -17.78 16.05 -24.60
C ASN A 319 -18.18 15.68 -23.15
N ASP A 320 -17.25 15.75 -22.20
CA ASP A 320 -17.49 15.35 -20.81
C ASP A 320 -18.37 16.35 -20.01
N ASP A 321 -19.69 16.25 -20.19
CA ASP A 321 -20.71 16.79 -19.26
C ASP A 321 -20.88 15.89 -18.01
N SER A 322 -19.99 14.91 -17.79
CA SER A 322 -20.17 13.96 -16.71
C SER A 322 -19.87 14.54 -15.32
N LEU A 323 -20.47 13.91 -14.33
CA LEU A 323 -20.19 14.14 -12.92
C LEU A 323 -19.00 13.33 -12.43
N ILE A 324 -18.26 12.68 -13.33
CA ILE A 324 -17.12 11.86 -12.95
C ILE A 324 -15.98 12.82 -12.56
N PRO A 325 -15.39 12.66 -11.36
CA PRO A 325 -14.24 13.47 -10.97
C PRO A 325 -13.10 13.37 -11.97
N GLN A 326 -12.59 14.52 -12.38
CA GLN A 326 -11.38 14.70 -13.17
C GLN A 326 -10.16 14.94 -12.28
N ILE A 327 -10.38 15.54 -11.11
CA ILE A 327 -9.35 15.77 -10.09
C ILE A 327 -9.88 15.26 -8.77
N ILE A 328 -9.08 14.44 -8.12
CA ILE A 328 -9.23 14.05 -6.73
C ILE A 328 -7.91 14.40 -6.04
N ASP A 329 -7.94 15.26 -5.04
CA ASP A 329 -6.78 15.60 -4.21
C ASP A 329 -7.21 15.56 -2.76
N PHE A 330 -6.63 14.66 -1.98
CA PHE A 330 -6.85 14.53 -0.56
C PHE A 330 -5.47 14.60 0.09
N ASP A 331 -5.22 15.56 0.97
CA ASP A 331 -4.02 15.65 1.79
C ASP A 331 -4.48 15.98 3.22
N ILE A 332 -4.32 14.99 4.11
CA ILE A 332 -4.71 15.05 5.50
C ILE A 332 -3.46 14.82 6.36
N ASN A 333 -3.30 15.66 7.38
CA ASN A 333 -2.26 15.54 8.39
C ASN A 333 -2.89 15.42 9.78
N ALA A 334 -2.45 14.47 10.59
CA ALA A 334 -2.87 14.29 11.96
C ALA A 334 -1.64 14.41 12.86
N GLU A 335 -1.55 15.49 13.61
CA GLU A 335 -0.41 15.82 14.46
C GLU A 335 -0.71 15.48 15.93
N ASN A 336 0.33 15.13 16.68
CA ASN A 336 0.26 14.84 18.11
C ASN A 336 -0.73 13.71 18.48
N ILE A 337 -0.72 12.62 17.71
CA ILE A 337 -1.50 11.41 18.03
C ILE A 337 -0.89 10.75 19.28
N PRO A 338 -1.67 10.52 20.35
CA PRO A 338 -1.19 9.88 21.58
C PRO A 338 -1.10 8.35 21.40
N LEU A 339 -0.27 7.91 20.45
CA LEU A 339 -0.25 6.54 19.95
C LEU A 339 0.04 5.54 21.08
N GLN A 340 0.99 5.85 21.97
CA GLN A 340 1.35 5.02 23.12
C GLN A 340 0.17 4.85 24.11
N GLU A 341 -0.60 5.91 24.37
CA GLU A 341 -1.77 5.83 25.27
C GLU A 341 -2.93 5.02 24.66
N ILE A 342 -3.07 5.07 23.33
CA ILE A 342 -4.06 4.29 22.58
C ILE A 342 -3.69 2.81 22.58
N ILE A 343 -2.42 2.47 22.41
CA ILE A 343 -1.96 1.08 22.37
C ILE A 343 -1.92 0.46 23.77
N ALA A 344 -1.69 1.27 24.80
CA ALA A 344 -1.76 0.83 26.18
C ALA A 344 -3.20 0.49 26.65
N GLN A 345 -4.23 0.65 25.82
CA GLN A 345 -5.58 0.21 26.15
C GLN A 345 -5.64 -1.33 26.17
N GLU A 346 -6.06 -1.90 27.30
CA GLU A 346 -6.12 -3.36 27.50
C GLU A 346 -7.05 -4.08 26.52
N ASP A 347 -8.08 -3.39 26.01
CA ASP A 347 -9.02 -3.89 25.00
C ASP A 347 -9.12 -2.86 23.87
N MET A 348 -8.42 -3.11 22.75
CA MET A 348 -8.51 -2.24 21.57
C MET A 348 -9.84 -2.40 20.81
N GLU A 349 -10.60 -3.48 21.05
CA GLU A 349 -11.93 -3.64 20.46
C GLU A 349 -12.98 -2.80 21.21
N ASN A 350 -12.82 -2.67 22.53
CA ASN A 350 -13.66 -1.83 23.39
C ASN A 350 -12.83 -0.88 24.26
N PRO A 351 -12.09 0.07 23.66
CA PRO A 351 -11.22 0.94 24.42
C PRO A 351 -12.02 1.81 25.38
N ASN A 352 -11.42 2.17 26.52
CA ASN A 352 -12.04 3.11 27.43
C ASN A 352 -12.16 4.47 26.73
N GLN A 353 -13.37 4.77 26.24
CA GLN A 353 -13.64 5.96 25.43
C GLN A 353 -13.27 7.26 26.16
N GLU A 354 -13.43 7.30 27.48
CA GLU A 354 -13.05 8.46 28.29
C GLU A 354 -11.52 8.60 28.38
N ALA A 355 -10.81 7.49 28.56
CA ALA A 355 -9.34 7.48 28.57
C ALA A 355 -8.78 7.93 27.20
N VAL A 356 -9.26 7.35 26.10
CA VAL A 356 -8.84 7.72 24.74
C VAL A 356 -9.16 9.19 24.45
N LYS A 357 -10.36 9.65 24.79
CA LYS A 357 -10.74 11.07 24.64
C LYS A 357 -9.81 12.00 25.42
N ASN A 358 -9.49 11.64 26.67
CA ASN A 358 -8.57 12.42 27.50
C ASN A 358 -7.14 12.40 26.94
N ALA A 359 -6.68 11.29 26.37
CA ALA A 359 -5.40 11.18 25.68
C ALA A 359 -5.30 12.20 24.55
N PHE A 360 -6.29 12.24 23.66
CA PHE A 360 -6.34 13.20 22.55
C PHE A 360 -6.39 14.66 23.02
N PHE A 361 -7.10 14.95 24.11
CA PHE A 361 -7.12 16.30 24.70
C PHE A 361 -5.78 16.71 25.31
N ASN A 362 -5.11 15.78 26.01
CA ASN A 362 -3.85 16.06 26.68
C ASN A 362 -2.68 16.14 25.68
N SER A 363 -2.74 15.38 24.58
CA SER A 363 -1.71 15.41 23.53
C SER A 363 -1.71 16.72 22.75
N GLY A 364 -2.85 17.41 22.70
CA GLY A 364 -3.06 18.59 21.86
C GLY A 364 -3.31 18.24 20.41
N PHE A 365 -3.89 17.06 20.16
CA PHE A 365 -4.17 16.52 18.83
C PHE A 365 -4.76 17.54 17.86
N LYS A 366 -4.25 17.51 16.62
CA LYS A 366 -4.68 18.38 15.54
C LYS A 366 -4.84 17.56 14.26
N LEU A 367 -5.97 17.71 13.58
CA LEU A 367 -6.24 17.20 12.25
C LEU A 367 -6.25 18.36 11.25
N GLY A 368 -5.19 18.48 10.47
CA GLY A 368 -5.09 19.39 9.32
C GLY A 368 -5.67 18.75 8.06
N LEU A 369 -6.54 19.49 7.38
CA LEU A 369 -7.07 19.20 6.07
C LEU A 369 -6.34 20.13 5.10
N ASN A 370 -5.20 19.70 4.56
CA ASN A 370 -4.39 20.54 3.68
C ASN A 370 -5.08 20.76 2.33
N SER A 371 -5.71 19.72 1.80
CA SER A 371 -6.58 19.81 0.64
C SER A 371 -7.60 18.66 0.62
N ILE A 372 -8.86 18.99 0.36
CA ILE A 372 -9.92 18.05 -0.01
C ILE A 372 -10.57 18.60 -1.26
N LYS A 373 -10.12 18.12 -2.41
CA LYS A 373 -10.51 18.59 -3.73
C LYS A 373 -11.10 17.46 -4.54
N VAL A 374 -12.34 17.64 -4.98
CA VAL A 374 -13.01 16.74 -5.93
C VAL A 374 -13.65 17.59 -7.01
N MET A 375 -13.09 17.58 -8.22
CA MET A 375 -13.52 18.45 -9.31
C MET A 375 -13.91 17.63 -10.53
N SER A 376 -15.01 18.01 -11.18
CA SER A 376 -15.36 17.64 -12.56
C SER A 376 -15.49 18.90 -13.43
N SER A 377 -15.89 18.73 -14.70
CA SER A 377 -16.17 19.85 -15.61
C SER A 377 -17.30 20.76 -15.08
N GLN A 378 -18.35 20.16 -14.49
CA GLN A 378 -19.56 20.86 -14.07
C GLN A 378 -19.61 21.19 -12.57
N MET A 379 -19.08 20.31 -11.73
CA MET A 379 -19.17 20.44 -10.27
C MET A 379 -17.79 20.34 -9.63
N GLY A 380 -17.68 20.88 -8.41
CA GLY A 380 -16.40 20.88 -7.73
C GLY A 380 -16.54 21.15 -6.25
N MET A 381 -15.63 20.60 -5.49
CA MET A 381 -15.48 20.82 -4.07
C MET A 381 -14.00 21.04 -3.79
N ASP A 382 -13.66 22.06 -3.00
CA ASP A 382 -12.29 22.37 -2.61
C ASP A 382 -12.32 22.92 -1.18
N PHE A 383 -11.90 22.11 -0.20
CA PHE A 383 -11.89 22.47 1.22
C PHE A 383 -10.49 22.33 1.82
N ALA A 384 -10.18 23.20 2.78
CA ALA A 384 -8.99 23.12 3.62
C ALA A 384 -9.31 23.66 5.02
N GLY A 385 -8.52 23.28 6.02
CA GLY A 385 -8.74 23.76 7.38
C GLY A 385 -8.05 22.92 8.43
N ASP A 386 -8.36 23.21 9.68
CA ASP A 386 -7.82 22.51 10.85
C ASP A 386 -8.93 22.19 11.85
N ILE A 387 -8.84 21.03 12.48
CA ILE A 387 -9.65 20.61 13.62
C ILE A 387 -8.67 20.31 14.76
N LYS A 388 -8.93 20.83 15.96
CA LYS A 388 -8.07 20.66 17.12
C LYS A 388 -8.87 20.14 18.30
N ALA A 389 -8.33 19.14 18.99
CA ALA A 389 -8.84 18.69 20.27
C ALA A 389 -8.52 19.74 21.35
N ASP A 390 -9.53 20.25 22.04
CA ASP A 390 -9.38 21.32 23.03
C ASP A 390 -10.26 21.03 24.25
N LYS A 391 -9.61 20.64 25.35
CA LYS A 391 -10.27 20.36 26.64
C LYS A 391 -11.07 21.54 27.18
N GLY A 392 -10.67 22.77 26.84
CA GLY A 392 -11.36 23.99 27.25
C GLY A 392 -12.52 24.37 26.33
N ALA A 393 -12.69 23.70 25.19
CA ALA A 393 -13.80 23.95 24.30
C ALA A 393 -15.07 23.22 24.78
N MET A 394 -16.24 23.89 24.70
CA MET A 394 -17.53 23.34 25.10
C MET A 394 -17.87 22.04 24.34
N LEU A 395 -17.48 21.95 23.07
CA LEU A 395 -17.67 20.76 22.23
C LEU A 395 -16.48 19.80 22.27
N GLY A 396 -15.43 20.11 23.05
CA GLY A 396 -14.17 19.38 23.09
C GLY A 396 -13.27 19.60 21.86
N ILE A 397 -13.74 20.36 20.87
CA ILE A 397 -12.98 20.66 19.65
C ILE A 397 -13.10 22.14 19.30
N THR A 398 -12.09 22.65 18.60
CA THR A 398 -12.16 23.90 17.83
C THR A 398 -11.82 23.59 16.39
N SER A 399 -12.40 24.32 15.43
CA SER A 399 -12.06 24.15 14.02
C SER A 399 -12.11 25.47 13.26
N SER A 400 -11.36 25.54 12.17
CA SER A 400 -11.48 26.58 11.15
C SER A 400 -11.34 25.90 9.78
N ILE A 401 -12.43 25.86 9.03
CA ILE A 401 -12.53 25.15 7.74
C ILE A 401 -13.05 26.12 6.70
N ASN A 402 -12.29 26.34 5.65
CA ASN A 402 -12.71 27.15 4.52
C ASN A 402 -12.79 26.31 3.25
N GLY A 403 -13.61 26.73 2.30
CA GLY A 403 -13.66 26.07 1.01
C GLY A 403 -14.72 26.60 0.07
N THR A 404 -14.81 25.93 -1.07
CA THR A 404 -15.72 26.29 -2.15
C THR A 404 -16.45 25.07 -2.69
N ILE A 405 -17.69 25.29 -3.12
CA ILE A 405 -18.50 24.32 -3.87
C ILE A 405 -18.91 24.97 -5.19
N LYS A 406 -18.49 24.38 -6.31
CA LYS A 406 -18.91 24.72 -7.67
C LYS A 406 -20.07 23.81 -8.10
N GLY A 407 -21.09 24.38 -8.74
CA GLY A 407 -22.19 23.60 -9.32
C GLY A 407 -23.27 23.18 -8.31
N LEU A 408 -23.37 23.86 -7.16
CA LEU A 408 -24.33 23.50 -6.10
C LEU A 408 -25.78 23.66 -6.54
N ASP A 409 -26.09 24.71 -7.32
CA ASP A 409 -27.43 24.94 -7.85
C ASP A 409 -27.84 23.78 -8.79
N ALA A 410 -26.90 23.34 -9.64
CA ALA A 410 -27.08 22.18 -10.51
C ALA A 410 -27.27 20.88 -9.71
N MET A 411 -26.46 20.65 -8.67
CA MET A 411 -26.60 19.49 -7.76
C MET A 411 -27.98 19.44 -7.13
N ILE A 412 -28.49 20.56 -6.62
CA ILE A 412 -29.80 20.62 -5.97
C ILE A 412 -30.93 20.38 -6.97
N LYS A 413 -30.82 20.90 -8.20
CA LYS A 413 -31.78 20.64 -9.26
C LYS A 413 -31.83 19.15 -9.62
N MET A 414 -30.66 18.52 -9.80
CA MET A 414 -30.56 17.08 -10.06
C MET A 414 -31.07 16.23 -8.89
N ALA A 415 -30.72 16.61 -7.66
CA ALA A 415 -31.20 15.97 -6.45
C ALA A 415 -32.71 16.00 -6.35
N LYS A 416 -33.36 17.15 -6.58
CA LYS A 416 -34.82 17.27 -6.59
C LYS A 416 -35.47 16.37 -7.63
N GLN A 417 -34.89 16.27 -8.83
CA GLN A 417 -35.40 15.40 -9.89
C GLN A 417 -35.28 13.92 -9.55
N LYS A 418 -34.20 13.49 -8.90
CA LYS A 418 -33.91 12.07 -8.58
C LYS A 418 -34.38 11.62 -7.20
N SER A 419 -34.67 12.55 -6.29
CA SER A 419 -34.99 12.24 -4.88
C SER A 419 -36.28 11.44 -4.70
N ALA A 420 -37.26 11.59 -5.60
CA ALA A 420 -38.55 10.91 -5.50
C ALA A 420 -38.42 9.37 -5.47
N ASP A 421 -37.42 8.84 -6.17
CA ASP A 421 -37.20 7.39 -6.33
C ASP A 421 -35.97 6.87 -5.53
N ALA A 422 -35.28 7.75 -4.79
CA ALA A 422 -34.07 7.40 -4.08
C ALA A 422 -34.36 6.67 -2.76
N PRO A 423 -33.51 5.72 -2.33
CA PRO A 423 -33.60 5.11 -1.00
C PRO A 423 -33.59 6.15 0.13
N GLY A 424 -34.25 5.85 1.25
CA GLY A 424 -34.46 6.83 2.33
C GLY A 424 -33.18 7.47 2.89
N GLU A 425 -32.05 6.74 2.91
CA GLU A 425 -30.76 7.29 3.33
C GLU A 425 -30.19 8.28 2.31
N VAL A 426 -30.35 7.99 1.02
CA VAL A 426 -29.96 8.90 -0.06
C VAL A 426 -30.82 10.15 -0.03
N GLN A 427 -32.13 10.03 0.23
CA GLN A 427 -33.02 11.18 0.41
C GLN A 427 -32.58 12.09 1.57
N LYS A 428 -32.13 11.51 2.70
CA LYS A 428 -31.58 12.27 3.83
C LYS A 428 -30.30 13.02 3.46
N GLY A 429 -29.40 12.40 2.67
CA GLY A 429 -28.21 13.08 2.17
C GLY A 429 -28.56 14.24 1.23
N LEU A 430 -29.51 14.01 0.31
CA LEU A 430 -29.95 15.03 -0.65
C LEU A 430 -30.69 16.21 0.01
N SER A 431 -31.36 15.99 1.15
CA SER A 431 -32.06 17.06 1.88
C SER A 431 -31.13 18.06 2.55
N PHE A 432 -29.84 17.74 2.68
CA PHE A 432 -28.83 18.65 3.21
C PHE A 432 -28.34 19.68 2.18
N LEU A 433 -28.43 19.38 0.88
CA LEU A 433 -27.90 20.27 -0.17
C LEU A 433 -28.52 21.69 -0.15
N PRO A 434 -29.85 21.88 0.02
CA PRO A 434 -30.41 23.23 0.15
C PRO A 434 -29.93 23.98 1.39
N MET A 435 -29.53 23.29 2.46
CA MET A 435 -28.94 23.94 3.63
C MET A 435 -27.56 24.53 3.29
N LEU A 436 -26.77 23.84 2.46
CA LEU A 436 -25.49 24.38 1.99
C LEU A 436 -25.68 25.68 1.20
N GLN A 437 -26.74 25.82 0.39
CA GLN A 437 -27.07 27.10 -0.26
C GLN A 437 -27.44 28.19 0.75
N LEU A 438 -28.15 27.84 1.82
CA LEU A 438 -28.60 28.82 2.82
C LEU A 438 -27.42 29.45 3.58
N PHE A 439 -26.36 28.66 3.82
CA PHE A 439 -25.21 29.11 4.62
C PHE A 439 -24.02 29.57 3.78
N GLY A 440 -23.95 29.16 2.52
CA GLY A 440 -22.89 29.58 1.62
C GLY A 440 -23.03 31.03 1.17
N GLN A 441 -21.90 31.66 0.81
CA GLN A 441 -21.90 32.94 0.12
C GLN A 441 -21.61 32.72 -1.37
N LYS A 442 -22.52 33.15 -2.25
CA LYS A 442 -22.35 32.99 -3.70
C LYS A 442 -21.36 34.01 -4.26
N GLN A 443 -20.40 33.55 -5.06
CA GLN A 443 -19.37 34.40 -5.67
C GLN A 443 -19.86 35.04 -6.98
N GLY A 444 -20.60 36.15 -6.86
CA GLY A 444 -21.17 36.87 -8.00
C GLY A 444 -22.21 36.03 -8.76
N ASP A 445 -22.20 36.08 -10.09
CA ASP A 445 -23.15 35.35 -10.93
C ASP A 445 -22.75 33.89 -11.19
N LYS A 446 -21.55 33.46 -10.75
CA LYS A 446 -21.08 32.09 -10.93
C LYS A 446 -21.76 31.18 -9.90
N ASP A 447 -22.04 29.93 -10.29
CA ASP A 447 -22.48 28.88 -9.36
C ASP A 447 -21.28 28.35 -8.56
N ILE A 448 -20.67 29.23 -7.78
CA ILE A 448 -19.56 28.95 -6.86
C ILE A 448 -19.95 29.54 -5.51
N TRP A 449 -19.99 28.68 -4.50
CA TRP A 449 -20.39 29.00 -3.15
C TRP A 449 -19.20 28.87 -2.22
N THR A 450 -18.92 29.90 -1.42
CA THR A 450 -17.82 29.93 -0.46
C THR A 450 -18.34 29.65 0.95
N TYR A 451 -17.51 28.96 1.73
CA TYR A 451 -17.78 28.59 3.11
C TYR A 451 -16.57 28.91 3.96
N ASP A 452 -16.81 29.52 5.12
CA ASP A 452 -15.85 29.75 6.18
C ASP A 452 -16.51 29.30 7.49
N ILE A 453 -16.11 28.15 8.02
CA ILE A 453 -16.74 27.42 9.11
C ILE A 453 -15.80 27.46 10.31
N ASP A 454 -16.22 28.14 11.38
CA ASP A 454 -15.49 28.21 12.62
C ASP A 454 -16.27 27.56 13.76
N VAL A 455 -15.58 26.74 14.56
CA VAL A 455 -16.09 26.23 15.83
C VAL A 455 -15.19 26.77 16.94
N ALA A 456 -15.73 27.69 17.73
CA ALA A 456 -14.99 28.36 18.79
C ALA A 456 -15.06 27.61 20.12
N LYS A 457 -14.20 28.02 21.08
CA LYS A 457 -14.12 27.37 22.40
C LYS A 457 -15.40 27.45 23.22
N ASP A 458 -16.19 28.51 23.04
CA ASP A 458 -17.49 28.66 23.72
C ASP A 458 -18.59 27.77 23.12
N GLY A 459 -18.27 26.95 22.12
CA GLY A 459 -19.21 26.10 21.41
C GLY A 459 -20.00 26.84 20.31
N SER A 460 -19.72 28.13 20.08
CA SER A 460 -20.33 28.84 18.97
C SER A 460 -19.84 28.28 17.64
N VAL A 461 -20.78 28.01 16.75
CA VAL A 461 -20.51 27.56 15.38
C VAL A 461 -20.86 28.70 14.46
N LYS A 462 -19.90 29.18 13.67
CA LYS A 462 -20.13 30.24 12.68
C LYS A 462 -19.94 29.70 11.28
N ILE A 463 -20.80 30.13 10.35
CA ILE A 463 -20.61 29.89 8.91
C ILE A 463 -20.66 31.24 8.21
N ASN A 464 -19.58 31.60 7.52
CA ASN A 464 -19.40 32.89 6.88
C ASN A 464 -19.68 34.07 7.83
N GLY A 465 -19.25 33.93 9.10
CA GLY A 465 -19.46 34.91 10.17
C GLY A 465 -20.83 34.89 10.86
N ALA A 466 -21.82 34.15 10.33
CA ALA A 466 -23.15 34.03 10.93
C ALA A 466 -23.20 32.92 11.99
N ASP A 467 -23.76 33.22 13.16
CA ASP A 467 -23.88 32.26 14.27
C ASP A 467 -25.00 31.23 14.01
N MET A 468 -24.60 29.95 14.02
CA MET A 468 -25.42 28.78 13.71
C MET A 468 -25.82 27.99 14.96
N SER A 469 -25.39 28.40 16.15
CA SER A 469 -25.53 27.63 17.40
C SER A 469 -27.00 27.31 17.74
N ALA A 470 -27.89 28.27 17.54
CA ALA A 470 -29.33 28.09 17.78
C ALA A 470 -29.96 27.03 16.86
N MET A 471 -29.51 26.97 15.60
CA MET A 471 -30.02 26.02 14.62
C MET A 471 -29.49 24.61 14.88
N MET A 472 -28.21 24.48 15.23
CA MET A 472 -27.61 23.20 15.61
C MET A 472 -28.30 22.60 16.85
N GLY A 473 -28.62 23.44 17.85
CA GLY A 473 -29.42 23.04 19.01
C GLY A 473 -30.78 22.46 18.62
N ALA A 474 -31.50 23.12 17.70
CA ALA A 474 -32.80 22.67 17.22
C ALA A 474 -32.72 21.35 16.42
N MET A 475 -31.65 21.11 15.67
CA MET A 475 -31.45 19.88 14.89
C MET A 475 -31.02 18.69 15.75
N SER A 476 -30.33 18.93 16.87
CA SER A 476 -29.82 17.85 17.74
C SER A 476 -30.93 17.03 18.44
N GLY A 477 -32.18 17.51 18.43
CA GLY A 477 -33.35 16.79 18.94
C GLY A 477 -33.31 16.47 20.45
N LYS A 478 -32.25 16.85 21.17
CA LYS A 478 -32.15 16.74 22.62
C LYS A 478 -33.02 17.83 23.24
N LYS A 479 -34.28 17.47 23.52
CA LYS A 479 -35.12 18.16 24.50
C LYS A 479 -34.77 17.72 25.91
#